data_AF-A0A259D625-F1
#
_entry.id   AF-A0A259D625-F1
#
_cell.length_a   1.000
_cell.length_b   1.000
_cell.length_c   1.000
_cell.angle_alpha   90.00
_cell.angle_beta   90.00
_cell.angle_gamma   90.00
#
_symmetry.space_group_name_H-M   'P 1'
#
loop_
_entity.id
_entity.type
_entity.pdbx_description
1 polymer ?
#
loop_
_entity_poly.entity_id
_entity_poly.type
_entity_poly.pdbx_seq_one_letter_code
_entity_poly.pdbx_strand_id
1 'polypeptide(L)'
;MTFQPVLPLSGYTGWGFLKRTIDRQQAVQQALPVQQRDEAYFRQKIGGINTAAELVSDRRLLRVTLTAFGLEGDLNNRAFIQKILEGGTLTTGSLANRLADKQYQKLSAAFGFGDFSVPRTKISTFPDEILTRFRYRSFETAVGAQNNTYRLGLNAERELPELAARSISE
;
A
#
# COMPACT_ATOMS: atom_id res chain seq x y z
N MET A 1 -13.72 1.09 16.68
CA MET A 1 -14.17 -0.15 16.02
C MET A 1 -13.42 -0.29 14.71
N THR A 2 -12.87 -1.47 14.44
CA THR A 2 -12.24 -1.81 13.15
C THR A 2 -13.32 -2.17 12.14
N PHE A 3 -13.07 -1.90 10.86
CA PHE A 3 -13.97 -2.30 9.78
C PHE A 3 -14.07 -3.83 9.73
N GLN A 4 -15.29 -4.36 9.58
CA GLN A 4 -15.53 -5.78 9.31
C GLN A 4 -16.29 -5.90 7.98
N PRO A 5 -15.74 -6.59 6.97
CA PRO A 5 -16.45 -6.82 5.72
C PRO A 5 -17.63 -7.77 5.94
N VAL A 6 -18.67 -7.59 5.12
CA VAL A 6 -19.87 -8.43 5.12
C VAL A 6 -19.67 -9.54 4.10
N LEU A 7 -19.37 -10.74 4.59
CA LEU A 7 -19.13 -11.95 3.79
C LEU A 7 -20.06 -13.09 4.27
N PRO A 8 -21.36 -13.04 3.95
CA PRO A 8 -22.35 -13.99 4.49
C PRO A 8 -22.26 -15.38 3.86
N LEU A 9 -21.57 -15.51 2.73
CA LEU A 9 -21.48 -16.74 1.93
C LEU A 9 -20.01 -17.07 1.65
N SER A 10 -19.72 -18.37 1.51
CA SER A 10 -18.41 -18.90 1.13
C SER A 10 -18.37 -19.30 -0.37
N GLY A 11 -17.18 -19.65 -0.86
CA GLY A 11 -16.99 -20.13 -2.23
C GLY A 11 -17.32 -19.11 -3.31
N TYR A 12 -17.70 -19.59 -4.50
CA TYR A 12 -17.93 -18.74 -5.66
C TYR A 12 -19.13 -17.79 -5.49
N THR A 13 -20.21 -18.24 -4.85
CA THR A 13 -21.39 -17.41 -4.61
C THR A 13 -21.08 -16.25 -3.66
N GLY A 14 -20.28 -16.50 -2.62
CA GLY A 14 -19.75 -15.46 -1.74
C GLY A 14 -18.77 -14.52 -2.43
N TRP A 15 -17.88 -15.04 -3.29
CA TRP A 15 -17.02 -14.20 -4.13
C TRP A 15 -17.84 -13.25 -5.02
N GLY A 16 -18.87 -13.77 -5.71
CA GLY A 16 -19.78 -12.97 -6.51
C GLY A 16 -20.57 -11.93 -5.70
N PHE A 17 -20.91 -12.22 -4.43
CA PHE A 17 -21.50 -11.25 -3.52
C PHE A 17 -20.52 -10.13 -3.14
N LEU A 18 -19.29 -10.50 -2.76
CA LEU A 18 -18.24 -9.53 -2.44
C LEU A 18 -17.99 -8.60 -3.62
N LYS A 19 -17.83 -9.15 -4.82
CA LYS A 19 -17.61 -8.37 -6.06
C LYS A 19 -18.71 -7.36 -6.34
N ARG A 20 -19.98 -7.72 -6.12
CA ARG A 20 -21.12 -6.81 -6.33
C ARG A 20 -21.28 -5.76 -5.23
N THR A 21 -20.69 -5.98 -4.06
CA THR A 21 -20.86 -5.09 -2.89
C THR A 21 -19.59 -4.34 -2.51
N ILE A 22 -18.48 -4.55 -3.23
CA ILE A 22 -17.16 -4.01 -2.90
C ILE A 22 -17.19 -2.49 -2.74
N ASP A 23 -17.80 -1.77 -3.68
CA ASP A 23 -17.82 -0.30 -3.67
C ASP A 23 -18.57 0.24 -2.44
N ARG A 24 -19.71 -0.38 -2.11
CA ARG A 24 -20.49 -0.02 -0.92
C ARG A 24 -19.71 -0.33 0.36
N GLN A 25 -19.08 -1.49 0.43
CA GLN A 25 -18.31 -1.90 1.61
C GLN A 25 -17.06 -1.01 1.81
N GLN A 26 -16.38 -0.65 0.72
CA GLN A 26 -15.25 0.28 0.75
C GLN A 26 -15.68 1.68 1.17
N ALA A 27 -16.81 2.19 0.66
CA ALA A 27 -17.33 3.49 1.08
C ALA A 27 -17.62 3.53 2.59
N VAL A 28 -18.17 2.44 3.15
CA VAL A 28 -18.38 2.31 4.60
C VAL A 28 -17.05 2.29 5.36
N GLN A 29 -16.03 1.56 4.88
CA GLN A 29 -14.70 1.56 5.50
C GLN A 29 -14.06 2.95 5.48
N GLN A 30 -14.15 3.65 4.34
CA GLN A 30 -13.61 4.99 4.14
C GLN A 30 -14.31 6.05 5.01
N ALA A 31 -15.60 5.86 5.29
CA ALA A 31 -16.36 6.73 6.19
C ALA A 31 -16.00 6.56 7.68
N LEU A 32 -15.18 5.56 8.04
CA LEU A 32 -14.80 5.37 9.44
C LEU A 32 -13.93 6.52 9.95
N PRO A 33 -14.19 7.06 11.17
CA PRO A 33 -13.40 8.17 11.72
C PRO A 33 -11.90 7.88 11.85
N VAL A 34 -11.50 6.62 12.05
CA VAL A 34 -10.07 6.26 12.10
C VAL A 34 -9.42 6.37 10.73
N GLN A 35 -10.13 5.95 9.67
CA GLN A 35 -9.66 5.98 8.30
C GLN A 35 -9.54 7.43 7.82
N GLN A 36 -10.58 8.23 7.99
CA GLN A 36 -10.56 9.66 7.63
C GLN A 36 -9.45 10.43 8.34
N ARG A 37 -9.23 10.17 9.63
CA ARG A 37 -8.15 10.81 10.39
C ARG A 37 -6.78 10.44 9.84
N ASP A 38 -6.54 9.17 9.51
CA ASP A 38 -5.24 8.71 8.99
C ASP A 38 -4.99 9.28 7.58
N GLU A 39 -6.01 9.31 6.73
CA GLU A 39 -5.92 9.91 5.40
C GLU A 39 -5.68 11.42 5.45
N ALA A 40 -6.40 12.14 6.31
CA ALA A 40 -6.21 13.58 6.50
C ALA A 40 -4.80 13.90 7.02
N TYR A 41 -4.32 13.13 8.00
CA TYR A 41 -2.98 13.30 8.54
C TYR A 41 -1.90 13.05 7.49
N PHE A 42 -2.04 11.96 6.73
CA PHE A 42 -1.10 11.64 5.67
C PHE A 42 -1.05 12.75 4.62
N ARG A 43 -2.21 13.20 4.12
CA ARG A 43 -2.30 14.28 3.14
C ARG A 43 -1.65 15.58 3.64
N GLN A 44 -1.85 15.92 4.91
CA GLN A 44 -1.30 17.13 5.50
C GLN A 44 0.23 17.07 5.70
N LYS A 45 0.78 15.90 6.04
CA LYS A 45 2.17 15.79 6.50
C LYS A 45 3.13 15.25 5.45
N ILE A 46 2.69 14.38 4.54
CA ILE A 46 3.59 13.66 3.63
C ILE A 46 4.37 14.59 2.70
N GLY A 47 3.77 15.70 2.27
CA GLY A 47 4.45 16.69 1.42
C GLY A 47 5.62 17.39 2.09
N GLY A 48 5.67 17.38 3.43
CA GLY A 48 6.79 17.90 4.21
C GLY A 48 8.00 16.97 4.26
N ILE A 49 7.81 15.68 3.98
CA ILE A 49 8.85 14.65 4.13
C ILE A 49 9.82 14.68 2.95
N ASN A 50 11.10 14.80 3.24
CA ASN A 50 12.19 14.89 2.27
C ASN A 50 13.09 13.65 2.26
N THR A 51 13.11 12.91 3.36
CA THR A 51 14.04 11.80 3.54
C THR A 51 13.34 10.54 4.04
N ALA A 52 13.98 9.39 3.79
CA ALA A 52 13.54 8.12 4.36
C ALA A 52 13.53 8.13 5.89
N ALA A 53 14.54 8.77 6.50
CA ALA A 53 14.65 8.94 7.95
C ALA A 53 13.44 9.69 8.52
N GLU A 54 13.03 10.80 7.89
CA GLU A 54 11.83 11.54 8.28
C GLU A 54 10.58 10.68 8.17
N LEU A 55 10.42 9.92 7.07
CA LEU A 55 9.27 9.03 6.90
C LEU A 55 9.18 7.96 8.00
N VAL A 56 10.28 7.26 8.30
CA VAL A 56 10.26 6.17 9.29
C VAL A 56 10.20 6.68 10.74
N SER A 57 10.55 7.94 10.96
CA SER A 57 10.43 8.58 12.27
C SER A 57 8.97 8.84 12.66
N ASP A 58 8.11 9.12 11.67
CA ASP A 58 6.67 9.26 11.86
C ASP A 58 5.97 7.92 11.72
N ARG A 59 5.68 7.28 12.86
CA ARG A 59 5.02 5.97 12.90
C ARG A 59 3.66 5.96 12.20
N ARG A 60 2.95 7.09 12.14
CA ARG A 60 1.62 7.18 11.53
C ARG A 60 1.73 7.24 10.01
N LEU A 61 2.64 8.05 9.48
CA LEU A 61 2.95 8.07 8.04
C LEU A 61 3.51 6.73 7.58
N LEU A 62 4.42 6.15 8.36
CA LEU A 62 5.01 4.85 8.07
C LEU A 62 3.93 3.76 8.01
N ARG A 63 2.98 3.74 8.96
CA ARG A 63 1.88 2.76 8.95
C ARG A 63 1.03 2.87 7.68
N VAL A 64 0.56 4.07 7.33
CA VAL A 64 -0.25 4.28 6.12
C VAL A 64 0.52 3.85 4.88
N THR A 65 1.81 4.22 4.82
CA THR A 65 2.71 3.84 3.72
C THR A 65 2.85 2.32 3.61
N LEU A 66 3.26 1.65 4.69
CA LEU A 66 3.49 0.21 4.66
C LEU A 66 2.21 -0.55 4.33
N THR A 67 1.05 -0.15 4.87
CA THR A 67 -0.23 -0.75 4.48
C THR A 67 -0.52 -0.54 2.99
N ALA A 68 -0.26 0.64 2.42
CA ALA A 68 -0.44 0.90 0.99
C ALA A 68 0.39 -0.03 0.07
N PHE A 69 1.52 -0.53 0.57
CA PHE A 69 2.38 -1.49 -0.15
C PHE A 69 2.24 -2.94 0.34
N GLY A 70 1.36 -3.22 1.31
CA GLY A 70 1.16 -4.57 1.87
C GLY A 70 2.30 -5.04 2.79
N LEU A 71 3.10 -4.12 3.32
CA LEU A 71 4.26 -4.36 4.18
C LEU A 71 3.96 -4.07 5.67
N GLU A 72 2.70 -4.18 6.07
CA GLU A 72 2.21 -3.80 7.40
C GLU A 72 2.89 -4.56 8.56
N GLY A 73 3.37 -5.78 8.30
CA GLY A 73 4.14 -6.57 9.27
C GLY A 73 5.49 -5.97 9.65
N ASP A 74 6.05 -5.09 8.82
CA ASP A 74 7.37 -4.47 9.03
C ASP A 74 7.33 -3.13 9.76
N LEU A 75 6.19 -2.75 10.33
CA LEU A 75 6.06 -1.47 11.03
C LEU A 75 7.08 -1.31 12.17
N ASN A 76 7.56 -2.41 12.74
CA ASN A 76 8.59 -2.40 13.78
C ASN A 76 10.02 -2.47 13.23
N ASN A 77 10.21 -2.82 11.96
CA ASN A 77 11.50 -2.97 11.28
C ASN A 77 11.99 -1.66 10.64
N ARG A 78 11.88 -0.54 11.38
CA ARG A 78 12.13 0.82 10.85
C ARG A 78 13.49 1.01 10.19
N ALA A 79 14.56 0.49 10.80
CA ALA A 79 15.91 0.61 10.27
C ALA A 79 16.07 -0.14 8.93
N PHE A 80 15.38 -1.25 8.75
CA PHE A 80 15.38 -1.99 7.50
C PHE A 80 14.63 -1.23 6.41
N ILE A 81 13.43 -0.74 6.71
CA ILE A 81 12.63 0.08 5.78
C ILE A 81 13.39 1.33 5.37
N GLN A 82 14.04 2.01 6.32
CA GLN A 82 14.86 3.18 6.04
C GLN A 82 15.97 2.87 5.03
N LYS A 83 16.76 1.81 5.26
CA LYS A 83 17.83 1.39 4.35
C LYS A 83 17.34 1.09 2.93
N ILE A 84 16.16 0.48 2.80
CA ILE A 84 15.55 0.17 1.50
C ILE A 84 15.17 1.45 0.74
N LEU A 85 14.58 2.41 1.44
CA LEU A 85 14.17 3.69 0.88
C LEU A 85 15.36 4.56 0.51
N GLU A 86 16.41 4.58 1.35
CA GLU A 86 17.66 5.32 1.09
C GLU A 86 18.47 4.71 -0.06
N GLY A 87 18.47 3.38 -0.19
CA GLY A 87 19.22 2.69 -1.25
C GLY A 87 18.63 2.86 -2.64
N GLY A 88 17.36 3.28 -2.75
CA GLY A 88 16.69 3.49 -4.04
C GLY A 88 16.52 2.22 -4.87
N THR A 89 16.18 2.42 -6.14
CA THR A 89 15.95 1.38 -7.15
C THR A 89 16.73 1.60 -8.44
N LEU A 90 17.34 2.77 -8.66
CA LEU A 90 18.05 3.06 -9.91
C LEU A 90 19.39 2.32 -10.05
N THR A 91 20.03 1.95 -8.94
CA THR A 91 21.28 1.18 -8.99
C THR A 91 20.99 -0.33 -9.04
N THR A 92 21.58 -1.04 -10.00
CA THR A 92 21.37 -2.50 -10.18
C THR A 92 21.70 -3.31 -8.91
N GLY A 93 22.59 -2.79 -8.07
CA GLY A 93 22.97 -3.38 -6.79
C GLY A 93 22.17 -2.92 -5.58
N SER A 94 21.12 -2.10 -5.74
CA SER A 94 20.38 -1.58 -4.59
C SER A 94 19.73 -2.69 -3.76
N LEU A 95 19.61 -2.46 -2.45
CA LEU A 95 19.00 -3.43 -1.54
C LEU A 95 17.57 -3.76 -2.00
N ALA A 96 16.80 -2.76 -2.41
CA ALA A 96 15.43 -2.93 -2.87
C ALA A 96 15.32 -3.86 -4.09
N ASN A 97 16.30 -3.83 -5.00
CA ASN A 97 16.33 -4.67 -6.21
C ASN A 97 16.69 -6.13 -5.91
N ARG A 98 17.50 -6.37 -4.87
CA ARG A 98 17.99 -7.71 -4.49
C ARG A 98 16.99 -8.51 -3.65
N LEU A 99 15.96 -7.87 -3.10
CA LEU A 99 14.97 -8.57 -2.29
C LEU A 99 14.06 -9.46 -3.16
N ALA A 100 13.69 -10.61 -2.59
CA ALA A 100 12.74 -11.53 -3.19
C ALA A 100 11.34 -10.91 -3.26
N ASP A 101 10.93 -10.23 -2.19
CA ASP A 101 9.68 -9.49 -2.16
C ASP A 101 9.80 -8.15 -2.92
N LYS A 102 9.09 -8.06 -4.04
CA LYS A 102 9.08 -6.88 -4.91
C LYS A 102 8.27 -5.72 -4.34
N GLN A 103 7.49 -5.89 -3.28
CA GLN A 103 6.77 -4.77 -2.64
C GLN A 103 7.74 -3.73 -2.08
N TYR A 104 8.92 -4.14 -1.58
CA TYR A 104 9.96 -3.22 -1.13
C TYR A 104 10.54 -2.38 -2.28
N GLN A 105 10.73 -3.00 -3.45
CA GLN A 105 11.13 -2.29 -4.66
C GLN A 105 10.07 -1.28 -5.08
N LYS A 106 8.78 -1.69 -5.12
CA LYS A 106 7.65 -0.79 -5.42
C LYS A 106 7.59 0.38 -4.43
N LEU A 107 7.81 0.12 -3.13
CA LEU A 107 7.85 1.15 -2.09
C LEU A 107 8.98 2.15 -2.33
N SER A 108 10.21 1.65 -2.54
CA SER A 108 11.39 2.50 -2.75
C SER A 108 11.25 3.36 -4.01
N ALA A 109 10.84 2.76 -5.13
CA ALA A 109 10.59 3.48 -6.38
C ALA A 109 9.43 4.50 -6.27
N ALA A 110 8.42 4.21 -5.45
CA ALA A 110 7.29 5.13 -5.28
C ALA A 110 7.71 6.44 -4.60
N PHE A 111 8.54 6.37 -3.58
CA PHE A 111 9.00 7.56 -2.84
C PHE A 111 10.21 8.22 -3.50
N GLY A 112 11.13 7.42 -4.05
CA GLY A 112 12.29 7.88 -4.79
C GLY A 112 13.33 8.61 -3.95
N PHE A 113 13.38 8.41 -2.63
CA PHE A 113 14.34 9.10 -1.74
C PHE A 113 15.80 8.82 -2.10
N GLY A 114 16.12 7.59 -2.51
CA GLY A 114 17.46 7.20 -2.98
C GLY A 114 17.69 7.37 -4.48
N ASP A 115 16.65 7.73 -5.23
CA ASP A 115 16.67 7.77 -6.70
C ASP A 115 16.77 9.21 -7.24
N PHE A 116 16.22 10.18 -6.51
CA PHE A 116 16.12 11.57 -6.95
C PHE A 116 16.53 12.54 -5.84
N SER A 117 17.13 13.67 -6.21
CA SER A 117 17.45 14.76 -5.28
C SER A 117 16.20 15.43 -4.71
N VAL A 118 15.11 15.44 -5.47
CA VAL A 118 13.78 15.87 -5.03
C VAL A 118 12.88 14.65 -4.98
N PRO A 119 12.40 14.22 -3.80
CA PRO A 119 11.57 13.05 -3.69
C PRO A 119 10.17 13.28 -4.26
N ARG A 120 9.50 12.18 -4.62
CA ARG A 120 8.15 12.22 -5.20
C ARG A 120 7.09 12.74 -4.22
N THR A 121 7.39 12.81 -2.92
CA THR A 121 6.53 13.41 -1.90
C THR A 121 6.16 14.88 -2.20
N LYS A 122 6.97 15.58 -3.02
CA LYS A 122 6.71 16.97 -3.44
C LYS A 122 5.71 17.09 -4.58
N ILE A 123 5.34 15.99 -5.23
CA ILE A 123 4.34 15.98 -6.29
C ILE A 123 2.95 16.12 -5.64
N SER A 124 2.13 17.04 -6.13
CA SER A 124 0.81 17.34 -5.55
C SER A 124 -0.15 16.14 -5.58
N THR A 125 -0.03 15.24 -6.56
CA THR A 125 -0.85 14.02 -6.68
C THR A 125 -0.37 12.87 -5.79
N PHE A 126 0.87 12.93 -5.30
CA PHE A 126 1.49 11.85 -4.56
C PHE A 126 0.68 11.39 -3.33
N PRO A 127 0.13 12.30 -2.49
CA PRO A 127 -0.68 11.88 -1.35
C PRO A 127 -1.87 11.03 -1.77
N ASP A 128 -2.61 11.45 -2.80
CA ASP A 128 -3.82 10.76 -3.24
C ASP A 128 -3.52 9.43 -3.94
N GLU A 129 -2.39 9.32 -4.64
CA GLU A 129 -1.90 8.05 -5.19
C GLU A 129 -1.66 7.01 -4.09
N ILE A 130 -0.93 7.39 -3.03
CA ILE A 130 -0.65 6.48 -1.91
C ILE A 130 -1.91 6.17 -1.11
N LEU A 131 -2.77 7.16 -0.86
CA LEU A 131 -4.02 6.96 -0.13
C LEU A 131 -4.99 6.06 -0.88
N THR A 132 -5.00 6.11 -2.21
CA THR A 132 -5.79 5.18 -3.03
C THR A 132 -5.31 3.75 -2.84
N ARG A 133 -3.99 3.50 -2.90
CA ARG A 133 -3.41 2.19 -2.59
C ARG A 133 -3.74 1.75 -1.15
N PHE A 134 -3.60 2.64 -0.18
CA PHE A 134 -3.91 2.39 1.23
C PHE A 134 -5.36 1.93 1.44
N ARG A 135 -6.34 2.57 0.77
CA ARG A 135 -7.76 2.19 0.84
C ARG A 135 -7.98 0.77 0.33
N TYR A 136 -7.48 0.46 -0.86
CA TYR A 136 -7.62 -0.89 -1.44
C TYR A 136 -6.94 -1.95 -0.58
N ARG A 137 -5.71 -1.71 -0.13
CA ARG A 137 -4.98 -2.67 0.71
C ARG A 137 -5.61 -2.87 2.08
N SER A 138 -6.07 -1.79 2.72
CA SER A 138 -6.78 -1.90 4.00
C SER A 138 -8.07 -2.71 3.87
N PHE A 139 -8.78 -2.58 2.75
CA PHE A 139 -9.95 -3.40 2.45
C PHE A 139 -9.57 -4.88 2.23
N GLU A 140 -8.57 -5.14 1.38
CA GLU A 140 -8.04 -6.49 1.11
C GLU A 140 -7.60 -7.20 2.40
N THR A 141 -6.90 -6.50 3.30
CA THR A 141 -6.47 -7.03 4.60
C THR A 141 -7.67 -7.36 5.48
N ALA A 142 -8.68 -6.49 5.55
CA ALA A 142 -9.90 -6.77 6.31
C ALA A 142 -10.68 -7.97 5.75
N VAL A 143 -10.77 -8.10 4.42
CA VAL A 143 -11.35 -9.29 3.75
C VAL A 143 -10.55 -10.54 4.09
N GLY A 144 -9.22 -10.47 4.02
CA GLY A 144 -8.34 -11.61 4.31
C GLY A 144 -8.39 -12.09 5.75
N ALA A 145 -8.65 -11.19 6.71
CA ALA A 145 -8.86 -11.55 8.10
C ALA A 145 -10.07 -12.50 8.29
N GLN A 146 -11.05 -12.45 7.39
CA GLN A 146 -12.22 -13.34 7.41
C GLN A 146 -12.13 -14.47 6.37
N ASN A 147 -11.58 -14.20 5.19
CA ASN A 147 -11.45 -15.15 4.10
C ASN A 147 -10.20 -14.86 3.25
N ASN A 148 -9.14 -15.66 3.47
CA ASN A 148 -7.88 -15.50 2.75
C ASN A 148 -7.99 -15.76 1.24
N THR A 149 -8.86 -16.69 0.80
CA THR A 149 -9.08 -16.97 -0.62
C THR A 149 -9.62 -15.75 -1.35
N TYR A 150 -10.53 -15.00 -0.72
CA TYR A 150 -11.05 -13.76 -1.31
C TYR A 150 -9.98 -12.66 -1.35
N ARG A 151 -9.12 -12.55 -0.33
CA ARG A 151 -7.97 -11.62 -0.37
C ARG A 151 -7.04 -11.94 -1.53
N LEU A 152 -6.73 -13.22 -1.76
CA LEU A 152 -5.92 -13.65 -2.90
C LEU A 152 -6.59 -13.30 -4.24
N GLY A 153 -7.91 -13.52 -4.35
CA GLY A 153 -8.69 -13.12 -5.53
C GLY A 153 -8.60 -11.62 -5.81
N LEU A 154 -8.82 -10.78 -4.80
CA LEU A 154 -8.71 -9.31 -4.93
C LEU A 154 -7.28 -8.89 -5.31
N ASN A 155 -6.28 -9.52 -4.70
CA ASN A 155 -4.89 -9.23 -5.02
C ASN A 155 -4.55 -9.58 -6.47
N ALA A 156 -5.00 -10.74 -6.95
CA ALA A 156 -4.82 -11.16 -8.32
C ALA A 156 -5.48 -10.17 -9.30
N GLU A 157 -6.74 -9.78 -9.06
CA GLU A 157 -7.42 -8.80 -9.92
C GLU A 157 -6.67 -7.46 -10.04
N ARG A 158 -5.98 -7.04 -8.98
CA ARG A 158 -5.20 -5.80 -8.98
C ARG A 158 -3.83 -5.94 -9.65
N GLU A 159 -3.14 -7.06 -9.47
CA GLU A 159 -1.80 -7.27 -10.02
C GLU A 159 -1.81 -7.81 -11.46
N LEU A 160 -2.85 -8.55 -11.86
CA LEU A 160 -2.94 -9.16 -13.20
C LEU A 160 -2.79 -8.15 -14.35
N PRO A 161 -3.41 -6.95 -14.32
CA PRO A 161 -3.18 -5.95 -15.36
C PRO A 161 -1.72 -5.48 -15.42
N GLU A 162 -1.06 -5.29 -14.27
CA GLU A 162 0.36 -4.92 -14.23
C GLU A 162 1.25 -6.04 -14.79
N LEU A 163 0.93 -7.31 -14.49
CA LEU A 163 1.67 -8.47 -14.99
C LEU A 163 1.45 -8.70 -16.49
N ALA A 164 0.22 -8.56 -16.97
CA ALA A 164 -0.10 -8.65 -18.39
C ALA A 164 0.62 -7.56 -19.19
N ALA A 165 0.73 -6.34 -18.64
CA ALA A 165 1.49 -5.26 -19.27
C ALA A 165 3.01 -5.51 -19.31
N ARG A 166 3.54 -6.34 -18.41
CA ARG A 166 4.97 -6.69 -18.35
C ARG A 166 5.36 -7.81 -19.32
N SER A 167 4.43 -8.65 -19.78
CA SER A 167 4.76 -9.83 -20.58
C SER A 167 5.13 -9.51 -22.05
N ILE A 168 5.37 -8.24 -22.37
CA ILE A 168 5.75 -7.77 -23.71
C ILE A 168 7.01 -6.91 -23.58
N SER A 169 8.12 -7.52 -23.21
CA SER A 169 9.48 -7.00 -23.47
C SER A 169 10.41 -8.22 -23.42
N GLU A 170 11.10 -8.42 -24.54
CA GLU A 170 12.02 -9.53 -24.87
C GLU A 170 13.07 -9.84 -23.79
#